data_AF-A0A2V7TLU8-F1
#
_entry.id   AF-A0A2V7TLU8-F1
#
_cell.length_a   1.000
_cell.length_b   1.000
_cell.length_c   1.000
_cell.angle_alpha   90.00
_cell.angle_beta   90.00
_cell.angle_gamma   90.00
#
_symmetry.space_group_name_H-M   'P 1'
#
loop_
_entity.id
_entity.type
_entity.pdbx_description
1 polymer ?
#
loop_
_entity_poly.entity_id
_entity_poly.type
_entity_poly.pdbx_seq_one_letter_code
_entity_poly.pdbx_strand_id
1 'polypeptide(L)'
;MTFADLGEAAARPFAIVPPHAALHGKNFCVLASDRARFVGEAVAVVLAESRYAAEDARTLIDVSWEPLPSVQDPTAPSGARVHDDIPDNLAGRVTLSRGDVTAALAAAPHRASLSLSIGRAGGQPMETRGLVAEYNAMAGLLTVWASTQAPHQVRQFICELLDLPPHRVRVIAPDVGGGFGAKLIVYPEDVLIPLLAMRFGRPVRWLEDRLEHMLTATQERTQTHTVE
;
A
#
# COMPACT_ATOMS: atom_id res chain seq x y z
N MET A 1 4.40 -15.28 -12.10
CA MET A 1 2.92 -15.19 -12.08
C MET A 1 2.52 -13.74 -12.19
N THR A 2 1.45 -13.46 -12.93
CA THR A 2 0.85 -12.13 -13.10
C THR A 2 -0.50 -12.07 -12.39
N PHE A 3 -1.17 -10.92 -12.45
CA PHE A 3 -2.53 -10.76 -11.93
C PHE A 3 -3.50 -11.86 -12.40
N ALA A 4 -3.45 -12.24 -13.68
CA ALA A 4 -4.32 -13.26 -14.26
C ALA A 4 -4.14 -14.65 -13.61
N ASP A 5 -2.94 -14.95 -13.12
CA ASP A 5 -2.66 -16.25 -12.50
C ASP A 5 -3.24 -16.36 -11.08
N LEU A 6 -3.47 -15.24 -10.38
CA LEU A 6 -3.77 -15.22 -8.94
C LEU A 6 -5.25 -15.40 -8.60
N GLY A 7 -6.15 -15.35 -9.59
CA GLY A 7 -7.59 -15.52 -9.40
C GLY A 7 -8.28 -14.35 -8.69
N GLU A 8 -9.59 -14.47 -8.49
CA GLU A 8 -10.45 -13.36 -8.01
C GLU A 8 -10.15 -12.90 -6.58
N ALA A 9 -9.75 -13.81 -5.68
CA ALA A 9 -9.49 -13.47 -4.28
C ALA A 9 -8.35 -12.45 -4.14
N ALA A 10 -7.29 -12.61 -4.94
CA ALA A 10 -6.16 -11.70 -4.98
C ALA A 10 -6.44 -10.40 -5.77
N ALA A 11 -7.47 -10.41 -6.61
CA ALA A 11 -7.89 -9.27 -7.42
C ALA A 11 -8.72 -8.23 -6.63
N ARG A 12 -9.12 -8.53 -5.39
CA ARG A 12 -9.89 -7.61 -4.56
C ARG A 12 -9.03 -6.42 -4.12
N PRO A 13 -9.52 -5.17 -4.26
CA PRO A 13 -8.80 -4.01 -3.78
C PRO A 13 -8.78 -3.97 -2.26
N PHE A 14 -7.69 -3.47 -1.69
CA PHE A 14 -7.59 -3.28 -0.25
C PHE A 14 -8.56 -2.20 0.24
N ALA A 15 -9.29 -2.43 1.32
CA ALA A 15 -10.12 -1.39 1.93
C ALA A 15 -9.27 -0.23 2.47
N ILE A 16 -9.82 0.99 2.43
CA ILE A 16 -9.22 2.16 3.10
C ILE A 16 -9.48 2.04 4.60
N VAL A 17 -8.43 2.15 5.41
CA VAL A 17 -8.53 2.08 6.87
C VAL A 17 -7.77 3.26 7.52
N PRO A 18 -8.44 4.08 8.36
CA PRO A 18 -9.86 4.02 8.70
C PRO A 18 -10.75 4.46 7.51
N PRO A 19 -11.96 3.89 7.36
CA PRO A 19 -12.87 4.32 6.32
C PRO A 19 -13.33 5.75 6.57
N HIS A 20 -13.45 6.54 5.50
CA HIS A 20 -13.92 7.92 5.58
C HIS A 20 -14.89 8.21 4.43
N ALA A 21 -16.10 8.66 4.74
CA ALA A 21 -17.18 8.81 3.75
C ALA A 21 -16.84 9.79 2.61
N ALA A 22 -15.92 10.72 2.85
CA ALA A 22 -15.48 11.67 1.83
C ALA A 22 -14.38 11.14 0.90
N LEU A 23 -13.83 9.94 1.15
CA LEU A 23 -12.78 9.35 0.31
C LEU A 23 -13.39 8.39 -0.70
N HIS A 24 -12.93 8.47 -1.94
CA HIS A 24 -13.19 7.44 -2.95
C HIS A 24 -12.38 6.19 -2.61
N GLY A 25 -13.03 5.02 -2.54
CA GLY A 25 -12.42 3.72 -2.23
C GLY A 25 -11.52 3.17 -3.34
N LYS A 26 -10.46 3.91 -3.68
CA LYS A 26 -9.47 3.54 -4.72
C LYS A 26 -8.16 3.18 -4.06
N ASN A 27 -7.97 1.89 -3.84
CA ASN A 27 -6.72 1.34 -3.31
C ASN A 27 -6.15 0.29 -4.27
N PHE A 28 -4.92 -0.12 -4.03
CA PHE A 28 -4.22 -1.13 -4.82
C PHE A 28 -4.85 -2.53 -4.65
N CYS A 29 -4.60 -3.40 -5.64
CA CYS A 29 -4.78 -4.85 -5.52
C CYS A 29 -3.42 -5.51 -5.21
N VAL A 30 -3.37 -6.84 -5.08
CA VAL A 30 -2.09 -7.52 -4.74
C VAL A 30 -1.02 -7.41 -5.84
N LEU A 31 -1.45 -7.26 -7.10
CA LEU A 31 -0.63 -6.94 -8.26
C LEU A 31 -1.45 -6.01 -9.17
N ALA A 32 -0.76 -5.16 -9.92
CA ALA A 32 -1.39 -4.38 -10.98
C ALA A 32 -1.97 -5.31 -12.06
N SER A 33 -3.15 -4.94 -12.56
CA SER A 33 -3.88 -5.64 -13.62
C SER A 33 -3.52 -5.10 -15.01
N ASP A 34 -4.38 -4.26 -15.55
CA ASP A 34 -4.36 -3.65 -16.88
C ASP A 34 -3.37 -2.48 -16.98
N ARG A 35 -3.07 -1.82 -15.86
CA ARG A 35 -2.18 -0.66 -15.83
C ARG A 35 -1.44 -0.52 -14.52
N ALA A 36 -0.19 -0.06 -14.59
CA ALA A 36 0.53 0.47 -13.45
C ALA A 36 0.25 1.98 -13.30
N ARG A 37 0.03 2.42 -12.07
CA ARG A 37 -0.36 3.78 -11.68
C ARG A 37 0.78 4.57 -11.08
N PHE A 38 1.85 3.90 -10.65
CA PHE A 38 3.06 4.55 -10.17
C PHE A 38 4.30 3.70 -10.47
N VAL A 39 5.46 4.35 -10.49
CA VAL A 39 6.75 3.67 -10.68
C VAL A 39 7.03 2.80 -9.46
N GLY A 40 7.16 1.48 -9.68
CA GLY A 40 7.38 0.51 -8.61
C GLY A 40 6.15 -0.34 -8.27
N GLU A 41 4.97 -0.05 -8.85
CA GLU A 41 3.81 -0.93 -8.66
C GLU A 41 4.09 -2.33 -9.22
N ALA A 42 3.90 -3.36 -8.38
CA ALA A 42 4.21 -4.73 -8.74
C ALA A 42 3.22 -5.28 -9.79
N VAL A 43 3.74 -5.79 -10.91
CA VAL A 43 2.92 -6.36 -12.01
C VAL A 43 3.06 -7.88 -12.14
N ALA A 44 4.12 -8.44 -11.55
CA ALA A 44 4.41 -9.86 -11.57
C ALA A 44 5.17 -10.25 -10.30
N VAL A 45 5.10 -11.53 -9.97
CA VAL A 45 5.85 -12.15 -8.87
C VAL A 45 6.58 -13.40 -9.35
N VAL A 46 7.80 -13.59 -8.88
CA VAL A 46 8.64 -14.77 -9.13
C VAL A 46 8.81 -15.53 -7.82
N LEU A 47 8.57 -16.84 -7.85
CA LEU A 47 8.98 -17.74 -6.77
C LEU A 47 10.17 -18.57 -7.26
N ALA A 48 11.18 -18.68 -6.41
CA ALA A 48 12.33 -19.53 -6.65
C ALA A 48 12.83 -20.09 -5.32
N GLU A 49 13.77 -21.05 -5.39
CA GLU A 49 14.34 -21.69 -4.21
C GLU A 49 15.34 -20.79 -3.46
N SER A 50 15.79 -19.70 -4.09
CA SER A 50 16.64 -18.70 -3.47
C SER A 50 16.31 -17.29 -3.99
N ARG A 51 16.71 -16.27 -3.22
CA ARG A 51 16.58 -14.86 -3.63
C ARG A 51 17.37 -14.59 -4.92
N TYR A 52 18.58 -15.13 -5.05
CA TYR A 52 19.42 -15.00 -6.24
C TYR A 52 18.70 -15.53 -7.49
N ALA A 53 18.17 -16.75 -7.42
CA ALA A 53 17.42 -17.33 -8.54
C ALA A 53 16.15 -16.54 -8.87
N ALA A 54 15.49 -15.94 -7.86
CA ALA A 54 14.32 -15.10 -8.09
C ALA A 54 14.69 -13.78 -8.80
N GLU A 55 15.79 -13.14 -8.40
CA GLU A 55 16.31 -11.93 -9.04
C GLU A 55 16.77 -12.19 -10.48
N ASP A 56 17.48 -13.30 -10.73
CA ASP A 56 17.88 -13.72 -12.06
C ASP A 56 16.66 -13.98 -12.95
N ALA A 57 15.70 -14.77 -12.47
CA ALA A 57 14.48 -15.07 -13.22
C ALA A 57 13.62 -13.82 -13.45
N ARG A 58 13.64 -12.82 -12.56
CA ARG A 58 12.97 -11.53 -12.79
C ARG A 58 13.51 -10.83 -14.03
N THR A 59 14.81 -10.95 -14.33
CA THR A 59 15.40 -10.31 -15.52
C THR A 59 14.95 -10.91 -16.84
N LEU A 60 14.40 -12.13 -16.80
CA LEU A 60 13.86 -12.84 -17.96
C LEU A 60 12.42 -12.43 -18.28
N ILE A 61 11.79 -11.63 -17.41
CA ILE A 61 10.44 -11.13 -17.63
C ILE A 61 10.53 -9.92 -18.56
N ASP A 62 9.93 -10.05 -19.74
CA ASP A 62 9.71 -8.94 -20.65
C ASP A 62 8.30 -8.39 -20.48
N VAL A 63 8.17 -7.06 -20.39
CA VAL A 63 6.89 -6.37 -20.22
C VAL A 63 6.77 -5.28 -21.27
N SER A 64 5.76 -5.41 -22.14
CA SER A 64 5.42 -4.39 -23.11
C SER A 64 4.52 -3.33 -22.48
N TRP A 65 4.89 -2.06 -22.62
CA TRP A 65 4.18 -0.93 -22.03
C TRP A 65 3.68 0.02 -23.11
N GLU A 66 2.46 0.51 -22.94
CA GLU A 66 1.95 1.71 -23.59
C GLU A 66 2.03 2.87 -22.58
N PRO A 67 2.98 3.82 -22.72
CA PRO A 67 3.12 4.91 -21.77
C PRO A 67 1.90 5.84 -21.78
N LEU A 68 1.32 6.07 -20.61
CA LEU A 68 0.24 7.04 -20.41
C LEU A 68 0.78 8.35 -19.82
N PRO A 69 0.12 9.50 -20.05
CA PRO A 69 0.51 10.75 -19.41
C PRO A 69 0.43 10.65 -17.88
N SER A 70 1.52 10.98 -17.19
CA SER A 70 1.59 10.94 -15.72
C SER A 70 1.05 12.21 -15.06
N VAL A 71 0.42 12.08 -13.90
CA VAL A 71 -0.03 13.21 -13.06
C VAL A 71 0.95 13.37 -11.90
N GLN A 72 1.68 14.49 -11.85
CA GLN A 72 2.73 14.72 -10.83
C GLN A 72 2.38 15.83 -9.83
N ASP A 73 1.60 16.83 -10.27
CA ASP A 73 1.18 17.96 -9.46
C ASP A 73 -0.33 17.83 -9.14
N PRO A 74 -0.71 17.64 -7.87
CA PRO A 74 -2.11 17.53 -7.48
C PRO A 74 -2.87 18.87 -7.55
N THR A 75 -2.18 20.01 -7.70
CA THR A 75 -2.78 21.35 -7.75
C THR A 75 -3.01 21.85 -9.18
N ALA A 76 -2.30 21.28 -10.16
CA ALA A 76 -2.45 21.64 -11.56
C ALA A 76 -3.65 20.91 -12.20
N PRO A 77 -4.42 21.56 -13.08
CA PRO A 77 -5.38 20.85 -13.92
C PRO A 77 -4.65 19.78 -14.75
N SER A 78 -4.99 18.52 -14.54
CA SER A 78 -4.50 17.43 -15.36
C SER A 78 -5.53 17.06 -16.41
N GLY A 79 -5.11 16.96 -17.68
CA GLY A 79 -5.91 16.32 -18.73
C GLY A 79 -5.96 14.79 -18.61
N ALA A 80 -5.07 14.19 -17.81
CA ALA A 80 -4.96 12.76 -17.60
C ALA A 80 -5.59 12.32 -16.26
N ARG A 81 -6.20 11.13 -16.27
CA ARG A 81 -6.84 10.52 -15.09
C ARG A 81 -6.07 9.30 -14.63
N VAL A 82 -5.86 9.18 -13.32
CA VAL A 82 -5.23 8.00 -12.70
C VAL A 82 -6.24 6.86 -12.59
N HIS A 83 -7.48 7.20 -12.26
CA HIS A 83 -8.62 6.28 -12.21
C HIS A 83 -9.71 6.79 -13.16
N ASP A 84 -10.11 5.97 -14.12
CA ASP A 84 -11.05 6.38 -15.18
C ASP A 84 -12.39 6.89 -14.63
N ASP A 85 -12.81 6.33 -13.49
CA ASP A 85 -14.06 6.64 -12.81
C ASP A 85 -13.95 7.75 -11.74
N ILE A 86 -12.78 8.38 -11.59
CA ILE A 86 -12.58 9.58 -10.76
C ILE A 86 -12.28 10.77 -11.69
N PRO A 87 -13.31 11.55 -12.09
CA PRO A 87 -13.20 12.48 -13.21
C PRO A 87 -12.17 13.61 -13.03
N ASP A 88 -11.91 14.01 -11.78
CA ASP A 88 -11.11 15.16 -11.38
C ASP A 88 -9.83 14.79 -10.59
N ASN A 89 -9.51 13.49 -10.49
CA ASN A 89 -8.44 12.94 -9.65
C ASN A 89 -8.52 13.35 -8.16
N LEU A 90 -9.67 13.85 -7.68
CA LEU A 90 -9.83 14.21 -6.28
C LEU A 90 -10.14 12.96 -5.46
N ALA A 91 -9.19 12.53 -4.63
CA ALA A 91 -9.41 11.36 -3.76
C ALA A 91 -10.47 11.62 -2.67
N GLY A 92 -10.65 12.88 -2.25
CA GLY A 92 -11.71 13.29 -1.35
C GLY A 92 -11.57 14.73 -0.86
N ARG A 93 -12.67 15.30 -0.33
CA ARG A 93 -12.70 16.66 0.24
C ARG A 93 -13.33 16.64 1.63
N VAL A 94 -12.60 17.16 2.62
CA VAL A 94 -13.05 17.24 4.00
C VAL A 94 -13.01 18.70 4.45
N THR A 95 -14.11 19.19 5.02
CA THR A 95 -14.20 20.51 5.63
C THR A 95 -14.43 20.35 7.12
N LEU A 96 -13.52 20.89 7.92
CA LEU A 96 -13.61 20.90 9.37
C LEU A 96 -13.71 22.35 9.84
N SER A 97 -14.73 22.65 10.65
CA SER A 97 -14.89 23.96 11.29
C SER A 97 -15.12 23.80 12.80
N ARG A 98 -14.65 24.78 13.56
CA ARG A 98 -14.81 24.89 15.01
C ARG A 98 -15.05 26.35 15.36
N GLY A 99 -16.23 26.65 15.91
CA GLY A 99 -16.67 28.02 16.17
C GLY A 99 -16.98 28.81 14.91
N ASP A 100 -17.12 30.14 15.05
CA ASP A 100 -17.29 31.07 13.93
C ASP A 100 -15.93 31.66 13.53
N VAL A 101 -15.22 30.92 12.68
CA VAL A 101 -13.89 31.31 12.18
C VAL A 101 -13.95 32.64 11.42
N THR A 102 -15.01 32.88 10.65
CA THR A 102 -15.16 34.11 9.85
C THR A 102 -15.31 35.34 10.74
N ALA A 103 -16.16 35.28 11.77
CA ALA A 103 -16.31 36.37 12.73
C ALA A 103 -15.04 36.59 13.56
N ALA A 104 -14.39 35.50 14.00
CA ALA A 104 -13.15 35.58 14.76
C ALA A 104 -12.03 36.26 13.96
N LEU A 105 -11.84 35.88 12.69
CA LEU A 105 -10.90 36.55 11.80
C LEU A 105 -11.31 38.02 11.58
N ALA A 106 -12.60 38.31 11.32
CA ALA A 106 -13.12 39.67 11.12
C ALA A 106 -12.81 40.61 12.29
N ALA A 107 -12.93 40.13 13.52
CA ALA A 107 -12.68 40.91 14.73
C ALA A 107 -11.19 41.01 15.12
N ALA A 108 -10.30 40.23 14.50
CA ALA A 108 -8.89 40.18 14.88
C ALA A 108 -8.17 41.50 14.56
N PRO A 109 -7.50 42.15 15.54
CA PRO A 109 -6.77 43.41 15.32
C PRO A 109 -5.52 43.23 14.45
N HIS A 110 -4.99 42.01 14.38
CA HIS A 110 -3.86 41.64 13.56
C HIS A 110 -4.14 40.29 12.89
N ARG A 111 -3.75 40.15 11.62
CA ARG A 111 -3.84 38.92 10.83
C ARG A 111 -2.50 38.62 10.17
N ALA A 112 -2.23 37.35 9.95
CA ALA A 112 -1.05 36.90 9.21
C ALA A 112 -1.45 35.77 8.29
N SER A 113 -0.99 35.82 7.05
CA SER A 113 -1.19 34.73 6.09
C SER A 113 0.13 34.07 5.74
N LEU A 114 0.09 32.76 5.50
CA LEU A 114 1.26 31.96 5.17
C LEU A 114 0.90 30.88 4.15
N SER A 115 1.73 30.78 3.11
CA SER A 115 1.71 29.67 2.16
C SER A 115 2.89 28.75 2.48
N LEU A 116 2.60 27.50 2.84
CA LEU A 116 3.60 26.49 3.17
C LEU A 116 3.55 25.36 2.15
N SER A 117 4.72 24.86 1.77
CA SER A 117 4.85 23.60 1.03
C SER A 117 5.74 22.66 1.84
N ILE A 118 5.25 21.44 2.06
CA ILE A 118 5.99 20.40 2.78
C ILE A 118 6.38 19.33 1.77
N GLY A 119 7.69 19.12 1.65
CA GLY A 119 8.27 18.11 0.77
C GLY A 119 7.85 16.68 1.17
N ARG A 120 7.97 15.78 0.20
CA ARG A 120 7.74 14.35 0.39
C ARG A 120 8.76 13.75 1.34
N ALA A 121 8.30 12.97 2.30
CA ALA A 121 9.14 12.23 3.23
C ALA A 121 8.58 10.80 3.40
N GLY A 122 9.22 9.97 4.21
CA GLY A 122 8.72 8.64 4.52
C GLY A 122 9.49 8.04 5.70
N GLY A 123 8.89 7.07 6.38
CA GLY A 123 9.60 6.29 7.38
C GLY A 123 10.74 5.52 6.71
N GLN A 124 11.97 5.70 7.19
CA GLN A 124 13.16 4.98 6.69
C GLN A 124 13.75 4.12 7.81
N PRO A 125 13.04 3.06 8.27
CA PRO A 125 13.59 2.14 9.25
C PRO A 125 14.83 1.44 8.71
N MET A 126 15.80 1.14 9.58
CA MET A 126 17.04 0.46 9.18
C MET A 126 16.77 -0.97 8.68
N GLU A 127 15.84 -1.67 9.33
CA GLU A 127 15.26 -2.91 8.81
C GLU A 127 14.15 -2.58 7.80
N THR A 128 14.26 -3.09 6.58
CA THR A 128 13.21 -2.99 5.56
C THR A 128 11.99 -3.84 5.90
N ARG A 129 10.94 -3.82 5.07
CA ARG A 129 9.78 -4.72 5.21
C ARG A 129 10.17 -6.15 4.84
N GLY A 130 9.43 -7.09 5.40
CA GLY A 130 9.64 -8.50 5.14
C GLY A 130 8.57 -9.33 5.81
N LEU A 131 8.24 -10.46 5.19
CA LEU A 131 7.41 -11.48 5.81
C LEU A 131 7.73 -12.89 5.33
N VAL A 132 7.39 -13.85 6.19
CA VAL A 132 7.38 -15.28 5.90
C VAL A 132 5.98 -15.78 6.16
N ALA A 133 5.43 -16.56 5.23
CA ALA A 133 4.16 -17.25 5.42
C ALA A 133 4.35 -18.75 5.27
N GLU A 134 3.68 -19.51 6.14
CA GLU A 134 3.65 -20.97 6.13
C GLU A 134 2.21 -21.45 6.29
N TYR A 135 1.79 -22.34 5.40
CA TYR A 135 0.47 -22.96 5.48
C TYR A 135 0.59 -24.45 5.80
N ASN A 136 0.09 -24.85 6.97
CA ASN A 136 -0.04 -26.25 7.33
C ASN A 136 -1.38 -26.78 6.78
N ALA A 137 -1.32 -27.46 5.63
CA ALA A 137 -2.50 -28.00 4.97
C ALA A 137 -3.24 -29.07 5.79
N MET A 138 -2.52 -29.87 6.60
CA MET A 138 -3.14 -30.90 7.45
C MET A 138 -3.97 -30.27 8.58
N ALA A 139 -3.44 -29.22 9.21
CA ALA A 139 -4.13 -28.50 10.26
C ALA A 139 -5.05 -27.40 9.73
N GLY A 140 -4.97 -27.05 8.44
CA GLY A 140 -5.64 -25.90 7.85
C GLY A 140 -5.26 -24.58 8.52
N LEU A 141 -4.00 -24.42 8.96
CA LEU A 141 -3.53 -23.25 9.71
C LEU A 141 -2.49 -22.47 8.93
N LEU A 142 -2.73 -21.17 8.77
CA LEU A 142 -1.80 -20.22 8.17
C LEU A 142 -1.08 -19.43 9.27
N THR A 143 0.26 -19.50 9.28
CA THR A 143 1.10 -18.66 10.15
C THR A 143 1.92 -17.70 9.31
N VAL A 144 1.92 -16.43 9.71
CA VAL A 144 2.65 -15.35 9.05
C VAL A 144 3.52 -14.64 10.07
N TRP A 145 4.81 -14.55 9.80
CA TRP A 145 5.75 -13.72 10.54
C TRP A 145 6.04 -12.47 9.70
N ALA A 146 5.66 -11.29 10.18
CA ALA A 146 5.76 -10.06 9.42
C ALA A 146 6.45 -8.97 10.24
N SER A 147 7.32 -8.21 9.60
CA SER A 147 7.87 -6.97 10.16
C SER A 147 6.78 -5.88 10.10
N THR A 148 5.88 -5.86 11.08
CA THR A 148 4.67 -5.01 11.11
C THR A 148 4.43 -4.40 12.49
N GLN A 149 3.84 -3.20 12.52
CA GLN A 149 3.33 -2.53 13.72
C GLN A 149 1.85 -2.89 14.01
N ALA A 150 1.16 -3.55 13.07
CA ALA A 150 -0.27 -3.82 13.15
C ALA A 150 -0.62 -5.30 12.80
N PRO A 151 -0.10 -6.29 13.53
CA PRO A 151 -0.29 -7.71 13.19
C PRO A 151 -1.77 -8.13 13.16
N HIS A 152 -2.63 -7.51 13.98
CA HIS A 152 -4.06 -7.80 13.97
C HIS A 152 -4.77 -7.27 12.72
N GLN A 153 -4.34 -6.11 12.22
CA GLN A 153 -4.85 -5.54 10.98
C GLN A 153 -4.39 -6.35 9.78
N VAL A 154 -3.10 -6.73 9.73
CA VAL A 154 -2.59 -7.67 8.71
C VAL A 154 -3.41 -8.96 8.70
N ARG A 155 -3.69 -9.55 9.88
CA ARG A 155 -4.54 -10.74 9.99
C ARG A 155 -5.94 -10.48 9.40
N GLN A 156 -6.55 -9.35 9.71
CA GLN A 156 -7.89 -9.00 9.21
C GLN A 156 -7.91 -8.95 7.68
N PHE A 157 -6.96 -8.25 7.06
CA PHE A 157 -6.87 -8.17 5.59
C PHE A 157 -6.62 -9.51 4.94
N ILE A 158 -5.74 -10.35 5.51
CA ILE A 158 -5.54 -11.72 5.02
C ILE A 158 -6.84 -12.52 5.08
N CYS A 159 -7.60 -12.41 6.18
CA CYS A 159 -8.87 -13.12 6.32
C CYS A 159 -9.91 -12.65 5.30
N GLU A 160 -10.04 -11.35 5.12
CA GLU A 160 -11.02 -10.73 4.22
C GLU A 160 -10.71 -11.00 2.74
N LEU A 161 -9.45 -10.84 2.34
CA LEU A 161 -9.06 -10.96 0.94
C LEU A 161 -8.88 -12.41 0.49
N LEU A 162 -8.53 -13.33 1.41
CA LEU A 162 -8.37 -14.75 1.10
C LEU A 162 -9.54 -15.64 1.56
N ASP A 163 -10.64 -15.03 2.01
CA ASP A 163 -11.84 -15.71 2.54
C ASP A 163 -11.51 -16.76 3.64
N LEU A 164 -10.59 -16.42 4.54
CA LEU A 164 -10.16 -17.29 5.63
C LEU A 164 -10.86 -16.94 6.94
N PRO A 165 -11.33 -17.92 7.71
CA PRO A 165 -11.87 -17.65 9.03
C PRO A 165 -10.75 -17.22 10.00
N PRO A 166 -10.96 -16.21 10.86
CA PRO A 166 -9.89 -15.64 11.70
C PRO A 166 -9.15 -16.62 12.62
N HIS A 167 -9.82 -17.69 13.06
CA HIS A 167 -9.21 -18.72 13.92
C HIS A 167 -8.22 -19.63 13.16
N ARG A 168 -8.16 -19.54 11.83
CA ARG A 168 -7.20 -20.28 11.00
C ARG A 168 -5.97 -19.47 10.59
N VAL A 169 -5.92 -18.18 10.96
CA VAL A 169 -4.83 -17.28 10.59
C VAL A 169 -4.14 -16.73 11.84
N ARG A 170 -2.83 -16.93 11.92
CA ARG A 170 -1.98 -16.39 12.98
C ARG A 170 -0.94 -15.47 12.38
N VAL A 171 -0.94 -14.20 12.79
CA VAL A 171 0.10 -13.23 12.41
C VAL A 171 0.94 -12.90 13.64
N ILE A 172 2.25 -12.96 13.48
CA ILE A 172 3.26 -12.75 14.52
C ILE A 172 4.16 -11.63 14.07
N ALA A 173 4.27 -10.57 14.88
CA ALA A 173 5.33 -9.58 14.74
C ALA A 173 6.50 -10.00 15.64
N PRO A 174 7.65 -10.40 15.10
CA PRO A 174 8.87 -10.65 15.88
C PRO A 174 9.48 -9.32 16.34
N ASP A 175 10.76 -9.31 16.71
CA ASP A 175 11.50 -8.05 16.88
C ASP A 175 11.49 -7.27 15.56
N VAL A 176 11.03 -6.01 15.61
CA VAL A 176 10.91 -5.12 14.44
C VAL A 176 11.94 -4.00 14.54
N GLY A 177 12.83 -3.90 13.57
CA GLY A 177 13.93 -2.94 13.47
C GLY A 177 13.49 -1.53 13.06
N GLY A 178 12.46 -1.00 13.73
CA GLY A 178 11.84 0.28 13.45
C GLY A 178 10.74 0.20 12.39
N GLY A 179 9.77 1.12 12.48
CA GLY A 179 8.65 1.21 11.54
C GLY A 179 8.27 2.64 11.18
N PHE A 180 8.22 3.54 12.17
CA PHE A 180 7.98 4.99 11.98
C PHE A 180 6.73 5.30 11.13
N GLY A 181 5.68 4.48 11.28
CA GLY A 181 4.43 4.59 10.52
C GLY A 181 4.41 3.77 9.23
N ALA A 182 5.55 3.58 8.57
CA ALA A 182 5.61 2.82 7.32
C ALA A 182 5.19 1.36 7.49
N LYS A 183 5.46 0.74 8.65
CA LYS A 183 5.06 -0.65 8.97
C LYS A 183 3.70 -0.75 9.69
N LEU A 184 2.96 0.35 9.83
CA LEU A 184 1.57 0.34 10.30
C LEU A 184 0.60 -0.01 9.16
N ILE A 185 1.01 0.25 7.92
CA ILE A 185 0.21 0.02 6.72
C ILE A 185 0.27 -1.45 6.33
N VAL A 186 -0.85 -1.95 5.78
CA VAL A 186 -0.92 -3.26 5.14
C VAL A 186 -0.66 -3.10 3.65
N TYR A 187 0.29 -3.87 3.14
CA TYR A 187 0.76 -3.79 1.77
C TYR A 187 0.30 -4.98 0.92
N PRO A 188 0.37 -4.90 -0.42
CA PRO A 188 0.09 -6.03 -1.31
C PRO A 188 0.80 -7.33 -0.91
N GLU A 189 2.06 -7.23 -0.51
CA GLU A 189 2.89 -8.40 -0.17
C GLU A 189 2.39 -9.12 1.10
N ASP A 190 1.73 -8.40 2.02
CA ASP A 190 1.14 -8.98 3.24
C ASP A 190 0.03 -10.01 2.95
N VAL A 191 -0.55 -9.96 1.75
CA VAL A 191 -1.62 -10.87 1.29
C VAL A 191 -1.12 -11.80 0.19
N LEU A 192 -0.28 -11.29 -0.72
CA LEU A 192 0.30 -12.07 -1.79
C LEU A 192 1.14 -13.23 -1.25
N ILE A 193 2.02 -12.98 -0.28
CA ILE A 193 2.93 -14.02 0.22
C ILE A 193 2.19 -15.16 0.93
N PRO A 194 1.19 -14.90 1.80
CA PRO A 194 0.34 -15.96 2.34
C PRO A 194 -0.46 -16.73 1.29
N LEU A 195 -1.03 -16.05 0.29
CA LEU A 195 -1.72 -16.70 -0.83
C LEU A 195 -0.80 -17.69 -1.55
N LEU A 196 0.44 -17.29 -1.82
CA LEU A 196 1.44 -18.12 -2.47
C LEU A 196 1.85 -19.32 -1.60
N ALA A 197 2.04 -19.11 -0.30
CA ALA A 197 2.35 -20.20 0.63
C ALA A 197 1.24 -21.25 0.67
N MET A 198 -0.03 -20.81 0.66
CA MET A 198 -1.19 -21.71 0.57
C MET A 198 -1.25 -22.44 -0.76
N ARG A 199 -1.07 -21.72 -1.87
CA ARG A 199 -1.17 -22.29 -3.24
C ARG A 199 -0.14 -23.36 -3.50
N PHE A 200 1.10 -23.15 -3.05
CA PHE A 200 2.21 -24.08 -3.31
C PHE A 200 2.46 -25.07 -2.17
N GLY A 201 1.78 -24.92 -1.03
CA GLY A 201 1.94 -25.80 0.14
C GLY A 201 3.36 -25.78 0.71
N ARG A 202 4.10 -24.67 0.54
CA ARG A 202 5.47 -24.48 1.00
C ARG A 202 5.60 -23.13 1.69
N PRO A 203 6.49 -23.00 2.70
CA PRO A 203 6.82 -21.69 3.24
C PRO A 203 7.33 -20.75 2.14
N VAL A 204 6.82 -19.52 2.11
CA VAL A 204 7.27 -18.47 1.19
C VAL A 204 7.81 -17.31 2.00
N ARG A 205 9.01 -16.85 1.65
CA ARG A 205 9.68 -15.70 2.27
C ARG A 205 9.85 -14.60 1.25
N TRP A 206 9.52 -13.37 1.66
CA TRP A 206 9.81 -12.16 0.94
C TRP A 206 10.50 -11.15 1.85
N LEU A 207 11.54 -10.53 1.34
CA LEU A 207 12.34 -9.51 2.03
C LEU A 207 12.68 -8.46 0.98
N GLU A 208 12.17 -7.26 1.12
CA GLU A 208 12.51 -6.18 0.20
C GLU A 208 13.93 -5.64 0.47
N ASP A 209 14.56 -5.10 -0.56
CA ASP A 209 15.75 -4.27 -0.42
C ASP A 209 15.42 -2.79 -0.15
N ARG A 210 16.47 -1.98 0.03
CA ARG A 210 16.31 -0.55 0.34
C ARG A 210 15.68 0.23 -0.82
N LEU A 211 15.97 -0.13 -2.07
CA LEU A 211 15.44 0.57 -3.23
C LEU A 211 13.94 0.30 -3.35
N GLU A 212 13.53 -0.97 -3.21
CA GLU A 212 12.13 -1.36 -3.12
C GLU A 212 11.41 -0.58 -2.02
N HIS A 213 11.97 -0.52 -0.81
CA HIS A 213 11.38 0.25 0.29
C HIS A 213 11.19 1.73 -0.06
N MET A 214 12.21 2.38 -0.64
CA MET A 214 12.11 3.80 -1.00
C MET A 214 11.10 4.07 -2.11
N LEU A 215 10.91 3.12 -3.02
CA LEU A 215 9.99 3.22 -4.15
C LEU A 215 8.54 2.95 -3.76
N THR A 216 8.29 1.94 -2.93
CA THR A 216 6.94 1.35 -2.77
C THR A 216 6.37 1.46 -1.36
N ALA A 217 7.19 1.70 -0.33
CA ALA A 217 6.66 1.96 1.00
C ALA A 217 5.91 3.28 1.04
N THR A 218 4.92 3.39 1.93
CA THR A 218 4.12 4.61 2.03
C THR A 218 4.98 5.82 2.37
N GLN A 219 4.77 6.89 1.62
CA GLN A 219 5.39 8.18 1.84
C GLN A 219 4.35 9.14 2.43
N GLU A 220 4.84 10.22 3.03
CA GLU A 220 4.03 11.20 3.72
C GLU A 220 4.35 12.63 3.30
N ARG A 221 3.53 13.53 3.84
CA ARG A 221 3.68 14.98 3.88
C ARG A 221 3.44 15.79 2.64
N THR A 222 3.65 15.31 1.41
CA THR A 222 3.48 16.14 0.18
C THR A 222 2.19 16.96 0.21
N GLN A 223 2.27 18.20 0.69
CA GLN A 223 1.13 19.01 1.11
C GLN A 223 1.46 20.48 0.88
N THR A 224 0.46 21.20 0.37
CA THR A 224 0.46 22.65 0.28
C THR A 224 -0.60 23.18 1.22
N HIS A 225 -0.23 24.11 2.10
CA HIS A 225 -1.13 24.73 3.07
C HIS A 225 -1.22 26.23 2.79
N THR A 226 -2.45 26.74 2.75
CA THR A 226 -2.73 28.17 2.79
C THR A 226 -3.39 28.47 4.13
N VAL A 227 -2.72 29.28 4.94
CA VAL A 227 -3.14 29.64 6.31
C VAL A 227 -3.42 31.13 6.37
N GLU A 228 -4.48 31.50 7.09
CA GLU A 228 -4.89 32.88 7.42
C GLU A 228 -5.27 32.95 8.92
#